data_AF-A0A1F4T6N3-F1
#
_entry.id   AF-A0A1F4T6N3-F1
#
_cell.length_a   1.000
_cell.length_b   1.000
_cell.length_c   1.000
_cell.angle_alpha   90.00
_cell.angle_beta   90.00
_cell.angle_gamma   90.00
#
_symmetry.space_group_name_H-M   'P 1'
#
loop_
_entity.id
_entity.type
_entity.pdbx_description
1 polymer ?
#
loop_
_entity_poly.entity_id
_entity_poly.type
_entity_poly.pdbx_seq_one_letter_code
_entity_poly.pdbx_strand_id
1 'polypeptide(L)'
;MKKALVILFLLAILPTLAPAISPGVKLGEISSLMLSPSETDVEISFAIPMTPINVIEMGTDQEFEIFWKLKDDSRTAGFPLRATANLMAYDFASWKATPAGEEKVIVGDDSPWNKYEEAGAWKIKPELAKPVVRYTCLLAGATRQKERAEAVSFYAAKILPEGITRSQQAKGSAARWIASRLERAIVLRTLGTVWQGSVKNEPQDLKKAAAQTEESLKMIFGFGTPQEYAAGNGCPFLEVAGLDFLSTPLLIPGGVVYEAYSWGMWAEKTVKGTVAVWPEVFSRERQLINASDNGFGQALLSAAESCRDEADEAMNIMYVQPGDPGNKWQEKLLAERSQLKSLSEKAAVVISKILLAAESGGIPENDKLAITAFIDSIGKIASSEATVLEKALAGN
;
A
#
# COMPACT_ATOMS: atom_id res chain seq x y z
N MET A 1 -5.35 25.62 56.72
CA MET A 1 -5.04 25.46 55.28
C MET A 1 -4.24 24.16 55.16
N LYS A 2 -4.79 22.93 55.08
CA LYS A 2 -5.76 22.29 54.17
C LYS A 2 -5.37 22.35 52.68
N LYS A 3 -4.68 21.27 52.27
CA LYS A 3 -4.68 20.55 50.98
C LYS A 3 -4.06 21.25 49.74
N ALA A 4 -2.83 20.85 49.43
CA ALA A 4 -2.34 20.63 48.06
C ALA A 4 -1.05 19.77 48.10
N LEU A 5 -1.20 18.53 48.55
CA LEU A 5 -0.26 17.45 48.32
C LEU A 5 -1.07 16.31 47.69
N VAL A 6 -0.49 15.59 46.74
CA VAL A 6 -1.11 14.51 45.93
C VAL A 6 -1.84 14.97 44.66
N ILE A 7 -1.09 15.48 43.67
CA ILE A 7 -1.28 15.18 42.22
C ILE A 7 0.11 15.31 41.55
N LEU A 8 1.03 14.39 41.85
CA LEU A 8 2.28 14.25 41.09
C LEU A 8 2.72 12.79 40.93
N PHE A 9 1.77 11.87 41.10
CA PHE A 9 1.95 10.43 40.91
C PHE A 9 0.64 9.88 40.33
N LEU A 10 0.47 10.00 39.01
CA LEU A 10 -0.52 9.26 38.20
C LEU A 10 -0.22 9.37 36.68
N LEU A 11 1.05 9.53 36.30
CA LEU A 11 1.54 9.41 34.91
C LEU A 11 2.56 8.26 34.76
N ALA A 12 2.67 7.42 35.77
CA ALA A 12 3.37 6.15 35.74
C ALA A 12 2.41 5.09 36.28
N ILE A 13 2.36 3.95 35.61
CA ILE A 13 1.43 2.82 35.77
C ILE A 13 0.17 2.92 34.89
N LEU A 14 0.34 2.57 33.61
CA LEU A 14 -0.63 1.73 32.88
C LEU A 14 0.15 0.79 31.93
N PRO A 15 0.81 -0.25 32.45
CA PRO A 15 0.94 -1.49 31.70
C PRO A 15 -0.38 -2.26 31.80
N THR A 16 -0.63 -3.11 30.80
CA THR A 16 -1.60 -4.22 30.83
C THR A 16 -3.08 -3.87 30.99
N LEU A 17 -3.78 -3.79 29.85
CA LEU A 17 -5.11 -4.35 29.55
C LEU A 17 -5.69 -3.53 28.40
N ALA A 18 -5.37 -3.90 27.15
CA ALA A 18 -6.25 -3.59 26.04
C ALA A 18 -7.56 -4.36 26.32
N PRO A 19 -8.71 -3.70 26.50
CA PRO A 19 -9.96 -4.42 26.57
C PRO A 19 -10.24 -4.97 25.17
N ALA A 20 -10.44 -6.29 25.11
CA ALA A 20 -11.19 -6.90 24.03
C ALA A 20 -12.56 -6.20 23.97
N ILE A 21 -12.79 -5.43 22.90
CA ILE A 21 -14.10 -4.85 22.60
C ILE A 21 -14.61 -5.56 21.34
N SER A 22 -15.33 -6.65 21.56
CA SER A 22 -16.52 -7.03 20.80
C SER A 22 -17.59 -7.26 21.87
N PRO A 23 -18.75 -6.57 21.84
CA PRO A 23 -19.65 -6.62 20.70
C PRO A 23 -20.28 -5.26 20.34
N GLY A 24 -20.58 -5.09 19.04
CA GLY A 24 -21.35 -3.96 18.53
C GLY A 24 -20.51 -2.70 18.33
N VAL A 25 -19.74 -2.66 17.25
CA VAL A 25 -19.12 -1.41 16.79
C VAL A 25 -20.25 -0.46 16.37
N LYS A 26 -20.65 0.44 17.28
CA LYS A 26 -21.18 1.74 16.87
C LYS A 26 -20.10 2.37 16.03
N LEU A 27 -20.40 2.59 14.74
CA LEU A 27 -19.67 3.41 13.76
C LEU A 27 -18.88 4.53 14.48
N GLY A 28 -17.65 4.21 14.85
CA GLY A 28 -16.71 5.12 15.50
C GLY A 28 -15.94 5.81 14.40
N GLU A 29 -16.16 7.13 14.30
CA GLU A 29 -15.53 8.06 13.38
C GLU A 29 -15.47 7.58 11.92
N ILE A 30 -16.55 7.88 11.19
CA ILE A 30 -16.51 8.02 9.73
C ILE A 30 -15.49 9.13 9.44
N SER A 31 -14.25 8.74 9.17
CA SER A 31 -13.29 9.61 8.53
C SER A 31 -13.76 9.76 7.09
N SER A 32 -14.61 10.75 6.82
CA SER A 32 -14.89 11.15 5.45
C SER A 32 -13.57 11.63 4.88
N LEU A 33 -13.02 10.91 3.91
CA LEU A 33 -11.96 11.45 3.08
C LEU A 33 -12.64 12.45 2.13
N MET A 34 -12.92 13.66 2.65
CA MET A 34 -13.24 14.79 1.81
C MET A 34 -11.94 15.20 1.13
N LEU A 35 -11.74 14.71 -0.09
CA LEU A 35 -10.75 15.29 -0.98
C LEU A 35 -11.28 16.67 -1.36
N SER A 36 -10.81 17.68 -0.61
CA SER A 36 -11.23 19.08 -0.67
C SER A 36 -11.54 19.57 -2.09
N PRO A 37 -12.51 20.49 -2.24
CA PRO A 37 -12.99 20.96 -3.53
C PRO A 37 -11.93 21.87 -4.15
N SER A 38 -11.09 21.33 -5.04
CA SER A 38 -10.31 22.16 -5.95
C SER A 38 -11.07 22.31 -7.27
N GLU A 39 -11.63 23.51 -7.48
CA GLU A 39 -11.97 24.13 -8.78
C GLU A 39 -12.94 23.38 -9.74
N THR A 40 -13.57 22.30 -9.28
CA THR A 40 -14.41 21.43 -10.11
C THR A 40 -15.83 21.35 -9.58
N ASP A 41 -16.81 21.35 -10.48
CA ASP A 41 -18.23 21.27 -10.17
C ASP A 41 -18.67 19.83 -9.82
N VAL A 42 -17.73 18.87 -9.75
CA VAL A 42 -18.00 17.45 -9.42
C VAL A 42 -17.30 17.10 -8.10
N GLU A 43 -18.10 16.75 -7.09
CA GLU A 43 -17.65 16.30 -5.78
C GLU A 43 -17.74 14.77 -5.71
N ILE A 44 -16.66 14.12 -5.27
CA ILE A 44 -16.56 12.67 -5.05
C ILE A 44 -16.18 12.44 -3.59
N SER A 45 -16.92 11.57 -2.92
CA SER A 45 -16.66 11.22 -1.52
C SER A 45 -16.82 9.72 -1.27
N PHE A 46 -15.96 9.22 -0.37
CA PHE A 46 -16.01 7.86 0.15
C PHE A 46 -16.13 7.92 1.68
N ALA A 47 -16.93 7.02 2.24
CA ALA A 47 -16.94 6.74 3.67
C ALA A 47 -16.38 5.33 3.89
N ILE A 48 -15.10 5.28 4.26
CA ILE A 48 -14.39 4.05 4.63
C ILE A 48 -13.83 4.28 6.04
N PRO A 49 -14.08 3.42 7.04
CA PRO A 49 -13.40 3.49 8.31
C PRO A 49 -11.92 3.21 8.08
N MET A 50 -11.07 4.22 8.22
CA MET A 50 -9.64 4.13 7.90
C MET A 50 -8.79 3.90 9.15
N THR A 51 -7.77 3.06 9.01
CA THR A 51 -6.64 2.92 9.96
C THR A 51 -5.30 3.16 9.23
N PRO A 52 -4.18 3.42 9.93
CA PRO A 52 -2.86 3.44 9.30
C PRO A 52 -2.49 2.06 8.74
N ILE A 53 -2.18 1.99 7.44
CA ILE A 53 -2.58 0.91 6.50
C ILE A 53 -4.08 0.64 6.65
N ASN A 54 -4.85 0.91 5.60
CA ASN A 54 -6.31 0.80 5.59
C ASN A 54 -6.75 -0.68 5.66
N VAL A 55 -6.44 -1.37 6.76
CA VAL A 55 -6.85 -2.75 7.01
C VAL A 55 -8.12 -2.71 7.85
N ILE A 56 -9.17 -3.28 7.31
CA ILE A 56 -10.48 -3.40 7.94
C ILE A 56 -10.64 -4.86 8.35
N GLU A 57 -10.78 -5.10 9.65
CA GLU A 57 -11.08 -6.44 10.17
C GLU A 57 -12.57 -6.74 10.00
N MET A 58 -12.86 -7.82 9.28
CA MET A 58 -14.20 -8.29 8.93
C MET A 58 -14.70 -9.25 10.01
N GLY A 59 -15.82 -8.90 10.64
CA GLY A 59 -16.58 -9.82 11.50
C GLY A 59 -16.91 -11.12 10.76
N THR A 60 -16.95 -12.25 11.49
CA THR A 60 -17.26 -13.58 10.92
C THR A 60 -18.59 -13.62 10.17
N ASP A 61 -19.55 -12.78 10.59
CA ASP A 61 -20.92 -12.73 10.05
C ASP A 61 -21.33 -11.31 9.62
N GLN A 62 -20.39 -10.37 9.53
CA GLN A 62 -20.70 -8.97 9.24
C GLN A 62 -20.33 -8.62 7.81
N GLU A 63 -21.33 -8.17 7.04
CA GLU A 63 -21.08 -7.44 5.80
C GLU A 63 -20.48 -6.07 6.14
N PHE A 64 -19.49 -5.66 5.36
CA PHE A 64 -18.92 -4.34 5.44
C PHE A 64 -19.43 -3.49 4.28
N GLU A 65 -19.91 -2.28 4.57
CA GLU A 65 -20.47 -1.37 3.57
C GLU A 65 -19.53 -0.17 3.36
N ILE A 66 -19.28 0.13 2.09
CA ILE A 66 -18.55 1.33 1.66
C ILE A 66 -19.52 2.24 0.96
N PHE A 67 -19.86 3.34 1.62
CA PHE A 67 -20.71 4.35 1.02
C PHE A 67 -19.90 5.26 0.10
N TRP A 68 -20.49 5.57 -1.04
CA TRP A 68 -19.96 6.52 -2.00
C TRP A 68 -21.03 7.51 -2.40
N LYS A 69 -20.61 8.72 -2.70
CA LYS A 69 -21.47 9.78 -3.21
C LYS A 69 -20.73 10.59 -4.25
N LEU A 70 -21.45 10.88 -5.32
CA LEU A 70 -21.03 11.68 -6.44
C LEU A 70 -22.06 12.77 -6.69
N LYS A 71 -21.61 14.02 -6.78
CA LYS A 71 -22.49 15.18 -6.85
C LYS A 71 -22.00 16.17 -7.90
N ASP A 72 -22.91 16.61 -8.76
CA ASP A 72 -22.69 17.69 -9.72
C ASP A 72 -23.32 18.99 -9.19
N ASP A 73 -22.45 19.95 -8.84
CA ASP A 73 -22.79 21.30 -8.37
C ASP A 73 -22.82 22.33 -9.52
N SER A 74 -22.67 21.89 -10.77
CA SER A 74 -22.63 22.82 -11.90
C SER A 74 -23.96 23.56 -12.09
N ARG A 75 -23.85 24.85 -12.44
CA ARG A 75 -25.01 25.73 -12.70
C ARG A 75 -25.64 25.50 -14.08
N THR A 76 -25.11 24.56 -14.86
CA THR A 76 -25.51 24.30 -16.24
C THR A 76 -26.52 23.15 -16.30
N ALA A 77 -27.80 23.52 -16.41
CA ALA A 77 -28.88 22.55 -16.62
C ALA A 77 -28.68 21.72 -17.90
N GLY A 78 -29.03 20.43 -17.86
CA GLY A 78 -29.35 19.63 -19.05
C GLY A 78 -28.31 18.61 -19.54
N PHE A 79 -27.26 18.28 -18.78
CA PHE A 79 -26.39 17.14 -19.10
C PHE A 79 -26.48 16.06 -18.01
N PRO A 80 -26.77 14.80 -18.36
CA PRO A 80 -26.78 13.72 -17.38
C PRO A 80 -25.35 13.45 -16.92
N LEU A 81 -25.18 13.39 -15.60
CA LEU A 81 -23.92 12.99 -14.99
C LEU A 81 -23.70 11.50 -15.29
N ARG A 82 -22.62 11.18 -16.00
CA ARG A 82 -22.24 9.78 -16.21
C ARG A 82 -21.41 9.34 -15.02
N ALA A 83 -22.02 8.58 -14.11
CA ALA A 83 -21.32 7.99 -12.98
C ALA A 83 -20.86 6.57 -13.29
N THR A 84 -19.66 6.22 -12.84
CA THR A 84 -19.16 4.86 -12.82
C THR A 84 -18.65 4.55 -11.41
N ALA A 85 -19.31 3.60 -10.75
CA ALA A 85 -18.93 3.08 -9.45
C ALA A 85 -18.50 1.60 -9.62
N ASN A 86 -17.23 1.30 -9.38
CA ASN A 86 -16.67 -0.05 -9.46
C ASN A 86 -15.92 -0.41 -8.18
N LEU A 87 -16.14 -1.64 -7.71
CA LEU A 87 -15.33 -2.27 -6.67
C LEU A 87 -14.51 -3.40 -7.31
N MET A 88 -13.19 -3.34 -7.13
CA MET A 88 -12.25 -4.30 -7.69
C MET A 88 -11.50 -5.01 -6.57
N ALA A 89 -11.45 -6.34 -6.61
CA ALA A 89 -10.59 -7.15 -5.75
C ALA A 89 -9.29 -7.49 -6.50
N TYR A 90 -8.14 -7.34 -5.85
CA TYR A 90 -6.85 -7.65 -6.46
C TYR A 90 -6.47 -9.12 -6.23
N ASP A 91 -6.28 -9.86 -7.31
CA ASP A 91 -5.78 -11.23 -7.29
C ASP A 91 -4.26 -11.23 -7.49
N PHE A 92 -3.52 -11.57 -6.44
CA PHE A 92 -2.06 -11.67 -6.45
C PHE A 92 -1.53 -12.93 -7.16
N ALA A 93 -2.38 -13.92 -7.46
CA ALA A 93 -1.98 -15.07 -8.27
C ALA A 93 -1.88 -14.68 -9.75
N SER A 94 -2.88 -13.94 -10.26
CA SER A 94 -2.89 -13.46 -11.64
C SER A 94 -2.33 -12.04 -11.82
N TRP A 95 -2.01 -11.34 -10.74
CA TRP A 95 -1.58 -9.93 -10.70
C TRP A 95 -2.58 -8.98 -11.36
N LYS A 96 -3.87 -9.23 -11.16
CA LYS A 96 -4.96 -8.48 -11.82
C LYS A 96 -6.02 -8.06 -10.82
N ALA A 97 -6.52 -6.85 -11.02
CA ALA A 97 -7.77 -6.41 -10.44
C ALA A 97 -8.93 -7.10 -11.17
N THR A 98 -9.81 -7.74 -10.40
CA THR A 98 -11.02 -8.39 -10.90
C THR A 98 -12.24 -7.70 -10.28
N PRO A 99 -13.37 -7.60 -11.00
CA PRO A 99 -14.59 -7.09 -10.40
C PRO A 99 -14.94 -7.92 -9.16
N ALA A 100 -15.03 -7.29 -8.00
CA ALA A 100 -15.35 -7.97 -6.74
C ALA A 100 -16.81 -8.41 -6.67
N GLY A 101 -17.65 -7.89 -7.58
CA GLY A 101 -19.11 -7.95 -7.48
C GLY A 101 -19.61 -7.05 -6.35
N GLU A 102 -20.72 -6.34 -6.58
CA GLU A 102 -21.90 -6.30 -5.69
C GLU A 102 -22.86 -5.15 -6.05
N GLU A 103 -24.08 -5.33 -5.53
CA GLU A 103 -25.34 -4.66 -5.81
C GLU A 103 -25.24 -3.13 -5.65
N LYS A 104 -25.48 -2.40 -6.75
CA LYS A 104 -25.59 -0.94 -6.72
C LYS A 104 -26.99 -0.58 -6.24
N VAL A 105 -27.10 -0.07 -5.02
CA VAL A 105 -28.29 0.69 -4.63
C VAL A 105 -28.05 2.14 -5.05
N ILE A 106 -28.62 2.54 -6.17
CA ILE A 106 -28.59 3.93 -6.64
C ILE A 106 -29.72 4.67 -5.91
N VAL A 107 -29.35 5.67 -5.12
CA VAL A 107 -30.30 6.64 -4.56
C VAL A 107 -30.02 7.98 -5.25
N GLY A 108 -30.99 8.46 -6.01
CA GLY A 108 -30.92 9.76 -6.68
C GLY A 108 -32.31 10.28 -7.02
N ASP A 109 -32.54 11.57 -6.77
CA ASP A 109 -33.74 12.29 -7.22
C ASP A 109 -33.48 12.80 -8.64
N ASP A 110 -34.31 12.36 -9.60
CA ASP A 110 -34.28 12.82 -10.98
C ASP A 110 -34.90 14.23 -11.06
N SER A 111 -34.14 15.25 -10.65
CA SER A 111 -34.61 16.65 -10.67
C SER A 111 -34.26 17.32 -12.01
N PRO A 112 -35.25 17.79 -12.78
CA PRO A 112 -35.01 18.44 -14.07
C PRO A 112 -34.34 19.83 -13.99
N TRP A 113 -34.10 20.38 -12.79
CA TRP A 113 -33.72 21.79 -12.62
C TRP A 113 -32.56 22.06 -11.62
N ASN A 114 -31.47 21.30 -11.75
CA ASN A 114 -30.15 21.52 -11.11
C ASN A 114 -29.88 20.64 -9.88
N LYS A 115 -28.65 20.09 -9.88
CA LYS A 115 -27.99 19.20 -8.89
C LYS A 115 -28.33 17.72 -9.04
N TYR A 116 -27.50 17.01 -9.80
CA TYR A 116 -27.53 15.56 -9.87
C TYR A 116 -26.66 15.01 -8.74
N GLU A 117 -27.26 14.19 -7.88
CA GLU A 117 -26.58 13.47 -6.81
C GLU A 117 -26.82 11.98 -7.00
N GLU A 118 -25.75 11.22 -7.09
CA GLU A 118 -25.77 9.76 -7.13
C GLU A 118 -25.02 9.24 -5.91
N ALA A 119 -25.71 8.47 -5.07
CA ALA A 119 -25.09 7.80 -3.94
C ALA A 119 -25.45 6.32 -3.95
N GLY A 120 -24.58 5.54 -3.33
CA GLY A 120 -24.81 4.12 -3.13
C GLY A 120 -23.82 3.53 -2.14
N ALA A 121 -23.88 2.21 -1.99
CA ALA A 121 -22.95 1.46 -1.18
C ALA A 121 -22.42 0.26 -1.97
N TRP A 122 -21.15 -0.07 -1.79
CA TRP A 122 -20.65 -1.41 -2.09
C TRP A 122 -20.71 -2.23 -0.82
N LYS A 123 -21.22 -3.45 -0.95
CA LYS A 123 -21.21 -4.44 0.11
C LYS A 123 -20.04 -5.40 -0.10
N ILE A 124 -19.39 -5.76 0.99
CA ILE A 124 -18.27 -6.69 1.00
C ILE A 124 -18.62 -7.79 1.97
N LYS A 125 -18.80 -9.00 1.42
CA LYS A 125 -19.14 -10.17 2.21
C LYS A 125 -17.97 -10.64 3.08
N PRO A 126 -18.25 -11.22 4.25
CA PRO A 126 -17.23 -11.77 5.14
C PRO A 126 -16.53 -13.01 4.55
N GLU A 127 -17.15 -13.70 3.59
CA GLU A 127 -16.55 -14.80 2.82
C GLU A 127 -15.53 -14.27 1.80
N LEU A 128 -14.37 -13.85 2.30
CA LEU A 128 -13.25 -13.44 1.46
C LEU A 128 -12.59 -14.65 0.80
N ALA A 129 -12.17 -14.50 -0.46
CA ALA A 129 -11.44 -15.50 -1.24
C ALA A 129 -10.07 -15.88 -0.64
N LYS A 130 -9.43 -14.92 0.05
CA LYS A 130 -8.24 -15.12 0.88
C LYS A 130 -8.47 -14.46 2.26
N PRO A 131 -7.72 -14.84 3.32
CA PRO A 131 -7.86 -14.21 4.63
C PRO A 131 -7.62 -12.69 4.62
N VAL A 132 -6.76 -12.19 3.74
CA VAL A 132 -6.53 -10.76 3.54
C VAL A 132 -6.66 -10.46 2.04
N VAL A 133 -7.51 -9.51 1.68
CA VAL A 133 -7.84 -9.15 0.29
C VAL A 133 -7.70 -7.65 0.10
N ARG A 134 -6.98 -7.23 -0.93
CA ARG A 134 -6.90 -5.83 -1.35
C ARG A 134 -8.10 -5.50 -2.23
N TYR A 135 -8.79 -4.43 -1.89
CA TYR A 135 -9.86 -3.85 -2.70
C TYR A 135 -9.47 -2.46 -3.20
N THR A 136 -9.99 -2.09 -4.36
CA THR A 136 -9.94 -0.73 -4.89
C THR A 136 -11.34 -0.29 -5.24
N CYS A 137 -11.80 0.78 -4.58
CA CYS A 137 -12.99 1.52 -4.95
C CYS A 137 -12.62 2.52 -6.04
N LEU A 138 -13.30 2.48 -7.17
CA LEU A 138 -13.18 3.48 -8.24
C LEU A 138 -14.52 4.17 -8.41
N LEU A 139 -14.53 5.49 -8.22
CA LEU A 139 -15.68 6.33 -8.51
C LEU A 139 -15.28 7.38 -9.55
N ALA A 140 -16.01 7.43 -10.66
CA ALA A 140 -15.80 8.41 -11.72
C ALA A 140 -17.11 9.11 -12.07
N GLY A 141 -17.04 10.39 -12.36
CA GLY A 141 -18.14 11.23 -12.82
C GLY A 141 -17.71 12.11 -13.98
N ALA A 142 -18.53 12.18 -15.02
CA ALA A 142 -18.31 13.07 -16.15
C ALA A 142 -19.52 13.97 -16.41
N THR A 143 -19.25 15.26 -16.57
CA THR A 143 -20.17 16.29 -17.07
C THR A 143 -19.77 16.70 -18.50
N ARG A 144 -20.49 17.64 -19.11
CA ARG A 144 -20.16 18.16 -20.45
C ARG A 144 -18.75 18.76 -20.56
N GLN A 145 -18.22 19.30 -19.46
CA GLN A 145 -16.99 20.10 -19.47
C GLN A 145 -15.85 19.48 -18.67
N LYS A 146 -16.14 18.59 -17.72
CA LYS A 146 -15.16 18.06 -16.76
C LYS A 146 -15.42 16.59 -16.47
N GLU A 147 -14.34 15.82 -16.39
CA GLU A 147 -14.33 14.44 -15.90
C GLU A 147 -13.49 14.41 -14.63
N ARG A 148 -13.96 13.67 -13.62
CA ARG A 148 -13.23 13.42 -12.39
C ARG A 148 -13.32 11.94 -12.06
N ALA A 149 -12.21 11.35 -11.67
CA ALA A 149 -12.15 9.99 -11.16
C ALA A 149 -11.31 9.99 -9.88
N GLU A 150 -11.79 9.28 -8.87
CA GLU A 150 -11.07 9.05 -7.63
C GLU A 150 -11.02 7.56 -7.37
N ALA A 151 -9.89 7.10 -6.86
CA ALA A 151 -9.70 5.73 -6.44
C ALA A 151 -9.16 5.69 -5.01
N VAL A 152 -9.69 4.75 -4.23
CA VAL A 152 -9.19 4.47 -2.88
C VAL A 152 -9.03 2.97 -2.73
N SER A 153 -7.83 2.54 -2.37
CA SER A 153 -7.58 1.14 -2.00
C SER A 153 -7.51 0.94 -0.49
N PHE A 154 -7.90 -0.25 -0.08
CA PHE A 154 -7.85 -0.73 1.30
C PHE A 154 -7.75 -2.25 1.31
N TYR A 155 -7.52 -2.82 2.48
CA TYR A 155 -7.48 -4.26 2.72
C TYR A 155 -8.65 -4.65 3.62
N ALA A 156 -9.36 -5.71 3.25
CA ALA A 156 -10.24 -6.42 4.17
C ALA A 156 -9.49 -7.65 4.70
N ALA A 157 -9.50 -7.87 6.01
CA ALA A 157 -8.89 -9.01 6.66
C ALA A 157 -9.95 -9.76 7.46
N LYS A 158 -10.00 -11.10 7.38
CA LYS A 158 -10.83 -11.90 8.28
C LYS A 158 -10.35 -11.69 9.72
N ILE A 159 -11.25 -11.81 10.68
CA ILE A 159 -10.83 -11.98 12.08
C ILE A 159 -10.00 -13.26 12.20
N LEU A 160 -8.97 -13.19 13.03
CA LEU A 160 -8.12 -14.31 13.36
C LEU A 160 -8.94 -15.47 14.00
N PRO A 161 -8.72 -16.73 13.59
CA PRO A 161 -9.36 -17.88 14.21
C PRO A 161 -9.26 -17.89 15.75
N GLU A 162 -10.28 -18.45 16.39
CA GLU A 162 -10.23 -18.70 17.83
C GLU A 162 -9.12 -19.71 18.16
N GLY A 163 -8.46 -19.55 19.32
CA GLY A 163 -7.47 -20.52 19.80
C GLY A 163 -6.03 -20.34 19.28
N ILE A 164 -5.74 -19.30 18.49
CA ILE A 164 -4.35 -18.97 18.11
C ILE A 164 -3.49 -18.73 19.36
N THR A 165 -2.38 -19.45 19.48
CA THR A 165 -1.47 -19.38 20.64
C THR A 165 -0.36 -18.32 20.53
N ARG A 166 -0.37 -17.51 19.47
CA ARG A 166 0.57 -16.38 19.27
C ARG A 166 0.32 -15.25 20.28
N SER A 167 1.35 -14.44 20.52
CA SER A 167 1.32 -13.21 21.31
C SER A 167 0.31 -12.18 20.77
N GLN A 168 -0.19 -11.32 21.67
CA GLN A 168 -1.19 -10.30 21.30
C GLN A 168 -0.66 -9.30 20.27
N GLN A 169 0.63 -9.00 20.32
CA GLN A 169 1.30 -8.11 19.41
C GLN A 169 1.36 -8.67 17.98
N ALA A 170 1.76 -9.93 17.82
CA ALA A 170 1.70 -10.66 16.55
C ALA A 170 0.28 -10.70 16.00
N LYS A 171 -0.70 -11.01 16.85
CA LYS A 171 -2.12 -11.01 16.45
C LYS A 171 -2.55 -9.65 15.92
N GLY A 172 -2.29 -8.56 16.66
CA GLY A 172 -2.69 -7.20 16.28
C GLY A 172 -1.88 -6.58 15.13
N SER A 173 -0.82 -7.24 14.66
CA SER A 173 0.07 -6.73 13.60
C SER A 173 0.05 -7.57 12.33
N ALA A 174 -0.46 -8.80 12.37
CA ALA A 174 -0.41 -9.75 11.26
C ALA A 174 -1.02 -9.22 9.97
N ALA A 175 -2.26 -8.71 10.03
CA ALA A 175 -2.95 -8.24 8.83
C ALA A 175 -2.24 -7.03 8.19
N ARG A 176 -1.66 -6.13 9.01
CA ARG A 176 -0.84 -5.00 8.53
C ARG A 176 0.46 -5.46 7.89
N TRP A 177 1.14 -6.44 8.50
CA TRP A 177 2.33 -7.03 7.91
C TRP A 177 2.05 -7.62 6.54
N ILE A 178 1.05 -8.50 6.45
CA ILE A 178 0.60 -9.15 5.22
C ILE A 178 0.24 -8.10 4.16
N ALA A 179 -0.58 -7.10 4.50
CA ALA A 179 -0.96 -6.03 3.59
C ALA A 179 0.27 -5.24 3.10
N SER A 180 1.21 -4.91 3.98
CA SER A 180 2.41 -4.17 3.62
C SER A 180 3.32 -4.95 2.66
N ARG A 181 3.39 -6.27 2.81
CA ARG A 181 4.16 -7.17 1.93
C ARG A 181 3.54 -7.27 0.54
N LEU A 182 2.22 -7.36 0.51
CA LEU A 182 1.42 -7.33 -0.71
C LEU A 182 1.56 -6.00 -1.46
N GLU A 183 1.55 -4.85 -0.77
CA GLU A 183 1.81 -3.55 -1.40
C GLU A 183 3.22 -3.45 -1.96
N ARG A 184 4.24 -3.93 -1.23
CA ARG A 184 5.62 -4.00 -1.75
C ARG A 184 5.69 -4.88 -2.99
N ALA A 185 5.02 -6.02 -2.98
CA ALA A 185 4.93 -6.92 -4.12
C ALA A 185 4.29 -6.21 -5.33
N ILE A 186 3.22 -5.43 -5.14
CA ILE A 186 2.62 -4.60 -6.20
C ILE A 186 3.61 -3.61 -6.76
N VAL A 187 4.32 -2.85 -5.91
CA VAL A 187 5.34 -1.89 -6.35
C VAL A 187 6.39 -2.60 -7.19
N LEU A 188 7.05 -3.62 -6.65
CA LEU A 188 8.14 -4.33 -7.34
C LEU A 188 7.66 -4.98 -8.64
N ARG A 189 6.46 -5.58 -8.66
CA ARG A 189 5.88 -6.17 -9.87
C ARG A 189 5.60 -5.12 -10.93
N THR A 190 4.99 -4.00 -10.54
CA THR A 190 4.64 -2.90 -11.44
C THR A 190 5.90 -2.31 -12.06
N LEU A 191 6.90 -2.02 -11.22
CA LEU A 191 8.19 -1.49 -11.68
C LEU A 191 8.96 -2.49 -12.55
N GLY A 192 8.94 -3.79 -12.22
CA GLY A 192 9.54 -4.83 -13.06
C GLY A 192 8.84 -4.98 -14.41
N THR A 193 7.52 -4.83 -14.45
CA THR A 193 6.72 -4.89 -15.68
C THR A 193 6.97 -3.67 -16.58
N VAL A 194 7.07 -2.47 -15.98
CA VAL A 194 7.49 -1.24 -16.68
C VAL A 194 8.90 -1.40 -17.23
N TRP A 195 9.83 -1.91 -16.42
CA TRP A 195 11.22 -2.10 -16.81
C TRP A 195 11.39 -3.09 -17.98
N GLN A 196 10.72 -4.25 -17.93
CA GLN A 196 10.81 -5.26 -18.97
C GLN A 196 10.02 -4.92 -20.25
N GLY A 197 9.24 -3.84 -20.25
CA GLY A 197 8.41 -3.46 -21.40
C GLY A 197 7.34 -4.51 -21.74
N SER A 198 6.93 -5.33 -20.76
CA SER A 198 5.83 -6.30 -20.88
C SER A 198 4.49 -5.60 -21.07
N VAL A 199 4.42 -4.35 -20.60
CA VAL A 199 3.50 -3.34 -21.13
C VAL A 199 4.13 -2.87 -22.44
N LYS A 200 3.55 -3.15 -23.61
CA LYS A 200 3.92 -2.38 -24.81
C LYS A 200 3.75 -0.93 -24.39
N ASN A 201 4.84 -0.14 -24.29
CA ASN A 201 4.94 1.16 -23.60
C ASN A 201 3.96 2.25 -24.10
N GLU A 202 2.67 1.95 -24.11
CA GLU A 202 1.61 2.87 -24.40
C GLU A 202 1.56 3.85 -23.22
N PRO A 203 1.59 5.18 -23.47
CA PRO A 203 1.63 6.17 -22.41
C PRO A 203 0.54 5.99 -21.35
N GLN A 204 -0.63 5.48 -21.76
CA GLN A 204 -1.76 5.26 -20.86
C GLN A 204 -1.51 4.14 -19.85
N ASP A 205 -0.81 3.06 -20.24
CA ASP A 205 -0.52 1.98 -19.32
C ASP A 205 0.64 2.33 -18.37
N LEU A 206 1.60 3.13 -18.84
CA LEU A 206 2.63 3.72 -17.97
C LEU A 206 2.03 4.70 -16.95
N LYS A 207 1.01 5.49 -17.33
CA LYS A 207 0.26 6.34 -16.40
C LYS A 207 -0.50 5.53 -15.33
N LYS A 208 -1.08 4.39 -15.70
CA LYS A 208 -1.72 3.49 -14.74
C LYS A 208 -0.71 2.87 -13.78
N ALA A 209 0.43 2.41 -14.30
CA ALA A 209 1.52 1.87 -13.49
C ALA A 209 2.06 2.92 -12.50
N ALA A 210 2.27 4.15 -12.98
CA ALA A 210 2.64 5.31 -12.18
C ALA A 210 1.67 5.54 -10.99
N ALA A 211 0.37 5.65 -11.29
CA ALA A 211 -0.65 5.86 -10.25
C ALA A 211 -0.72 4.71 -9.24
N GLN A 212 -0.62 3.47 -9.71
CA GLN A 212 -0.60 2.29 -8.84
C GLN A 212 0.64 2.28 -7.93
N THR A 213 1.82 2.59 -8.47
CA THR A 213 3.04 2.68 -7.67
C THR A 213 2.93 3.78 -6.61
N GLU A 214 2.42 4.96 -6.97
CA GLU A 214 2.26 6.07 -6.01
C GLU A 214 1.30 5.71 -4.87
N GLU A 215 0.15 5.10 -5.20
CA GLU A 215 -0.82 4.64 -4.20
C GLU A 215 -0.20 3.63 -3.24
N SER A 216 0.48 2.60 -3.77
CA SER A 216 1.13 1.56 -2.95
C SER A 216 2.26 2.12 -2.10
N LEU A 217 3.09 3.03 -2.63
CA LEU A 217 4.15 3.68 -1.86
C LEU A 217 3.59 4.54 -0.72
N LYS A 218 2.48 5.23 -0.94
CA LYS A 218 1.78 5.97 0.12
C LYS A 218 1.32 5.03 1.24
N MET A 219 0.87 3.81 0.93
CA MET A 219 0.47 2.84 1.96
C MET A 219 1.66 2.31 2.77
N ILE A 220 2.82 2.14 2.15
CA ILE A 220 4.03 1.59 2.81
C ILE A 220 4.79 2.66 3.58
N PHE A 221 4.90 3.87 3.02
CA PHE A 221 5.79 4.92 3.51
C PHE A 221 5.08 6.21 3.93
N GLY A 222 3.77 6.38 3.71
CA GLY A 222 3.05 7.63 4.02
C GLY A 222 2.84 7.98 5.51
N PHE A 223 3.68 7.45 6.40
CA PHE A 223 3.64 7.67 7.84
C PHE A 223 4.43 8.93 8.23
N GLY A 224 4.07 9.57 9.34
CA GLY A 224 4.73 10.80 9.81
C GLY A 224 6.00 10.54 10.61
N THR A 225 6.12 9.37 11.24
CA THR A 225 7.25 8.99 12.10
C THR A 225 7.73 7.55 11.86
N PRO A 226 8.99 7.22 12.21
CA PRO A 226 9.48 5.83 12.18
C PRO A 226 8.64 4.85 13.03
N GLN A 227 8.09 5.33 14.15
CA GLN A 227 7.22 4.54 15.04
C GLN A 227 5.90 4.19 14.34
N GLU A 228 5.27 5.19 13.71
CA GLU A 228 4.07 4.99 12.91
C GLU A 228 4.36 4.10 11.70
N TYR A 229 5.53 4.22 11.07
CA TYR A 229 5.96 3.32 10.00
C TYR A 229 6.04 1.86 10.48
N ALA A 230 6.68 1.61 11.63
CA ALA A 230 6.83 0.25 12.16
C ALA A 230 5.50 -0.37 12.57
N ALA A 231 4.66 0.39 13.29
CA ALA A 231 3.33 -0.06 13.70
C ALA A 231 2.40 -0.23 12.49
N GLY A 232 2.44 0.74 11.57
CA GLY A 232 1.67 0.76 10.33
C GLY A 232 2.02 -0.42 9.43
N ASN A 233 3.30 -0.70 9.19
CA ASN A 233 3.74 -1.86 8.40
C ASN A 233 3.63 -3.19 9.15
N GLY A 234 3.15 -3.22 10.39
CA GLY A 234 2.99 -4.45 11.16
C GLY A 234 4.31 -5.14 11.50
N CYS A 235 5.44 -4.43 11.55
CA CYS A 235 6.75 -5.01 11.90
C CYS A 235 6.78 -5.78 13.23
N PRO A 236 6.00 -5.43 14.27
CA PRO A 236 5.90 -6.23 15.49
C PRO A 236 5.50 -7.71 15.26
N PHE A 237 4.93 -8.05 14.10
CA PHE A 237 4.58 -9.43 13.72
C PHE A 237 5.80 -10.34 13.50
N LEU A 238 6.97 -9.76 13.23
CA LEU A 238 8.22 -10.52 13.05
C LEU A 238 8.63 -11.33 14.29
N GLU A 239 8.04 -11.04 15.46
CA GLU A 239 8.25 -11.83 16.67
C GLU A 239 7.84 -13.29 16.53
N VAL A 240 6.95 -13.62 15.59
CA VAL A 240 6.52 -15.01 15.34
C VAL A 240 7.67 -15.88 14.83
N ALA A 241 8.70 -15.28 14.22
CA ALA A 241 9.93 -15.96 13.86
C ALA A 241 10.94 -16.07 15.02
N GLY A 242 10.53 -15.76 16.26
CA GLY A 242 11.35 -15.87 17.48
C GLY A 242 12.21 -14.66 17.79
N LEU A 243 11.78 -13.46 17.35
CA LEU A 243 12.64 -12.29 17.22
C LEU A 243 12.08 -11.09 18.01
N ASP A 244 12.81 -10.58 18.99
CA ASP A 244 12.36 -9.43 19.78
C ASP A 244 12.58 -8.10 19.01
N PHE A 245 11.72 -7.86 18.01
CA PHE A 245 11.81 -6.69 17.13
C PHE A 245 11.50 -5.35 17.84
N LEU A 246 11.02 -5.36 19.08
CA LEU A 246 10.53 -4.15 19.76
C LEU A 246 11.53 -3.50 20.72
N SER A 247 12.81 -3.84 20.66
CA SER A 247 13.79 -3.12 21.47
C SER A 247 13.84 -1.64 21.05
N THR A 248 13.61 -0.73 22.03
CA THR A 248 13.64 0.74 21.88
C THR A 248 14.83 1.32 21.07
N PRO A 249 16.04 0.70 21.07
CA PRO A 249 17.17 1.14 20.23
C PRO A 249 16.93 1.13 18.71
N LEU A 250 15.90 0.46 18.20
CA LEU A 250 15.62 0.39 16.76
C LEU A 250 14.96 1.66 16.20
N LEU A 251 14.35 2.48 17.06
CA LEU A 251 13.50 3.62 16.70
C LEU A 251 14.18 5.00 16.82
N ILE A 252 15.41 5.06 17.34
CA ILE A 252 16.19 6.30 17.47
C ILE A 252 16.89 6.66 16.15
N PRO A 253 17.28 7.93 15.92
CA PRO A 253 18.13 8.30 14.78
C PRO A 253 19.43 7.48 14.75
N GLY A 254 19.74 6.87 13.59
CA GLY A 254 20.82 5.87 13.44
C GLY A 254 20.41 4.44 13.81
N GLY A 255 19.16 4.24 14.24
CA GLY A 255 18.52 2.94 14.39
C GLY A 255 17.97 2.42 13.06
N VAL A 256 17.83 1.11 12.96
CA VAL A 256 17.51 0.38 11.73
C VAL A 256 16.15 0.77 11.16
N VAL A 257 15.12 0.88 12.01
CA VAL A 257 13.77 1.26 11.58
C VAL A 257 13.77 2.71 11.13
N TYR A 258 14.53 3.57 11.81
CA TYR A 258 14.72 4.96 11.42
C TYR A 258 15.39 5.08 10.04
N GLU A 259 16.44 4.31 9.78
CA GLU A 259 17.14 4.29 8.49
C GLU A 259 16.26 3.73 7.36
N ALA A 260 15.58 2.60 7.62
CA ALA A 260 14.64 2.01 6.69
C ALA A 260 13.50 2.97 6.35
N TYR A 261 12.91 3.63 7.36
CA TYR A 261 11.91 4.68 7.17
C TYR A 261 12.45 5.86 6.37
N SER A 262 13.67 6.33 6.68
CA SER A 262 14.28 7.48 6.01
C SER A 262 14.53 7.21 4.52
N TRP A 263 15.05 6.02 4.17
CA TRP A 263 15.22 5.61 2.77
C TRP A 263 13.89 5.43 2.05
N GLY A 264 12.91 4.83 2.73
CA GLY A 264 11.56 4.66 2.20
C GLY A 264 10.87 5.99 1.88
N MET A 265 10.92 6.94 2.81
CA MET A 265 10.39 8.30 2.63
C MET A 265 11.10 9.07 1.53
N TRP A 266 12.42 8.92 1.41
CA TRP A 266 13.17 9.51 0.31
C TRP A 266 12.72 8.92 -1.03
N ALA A 267 12.59 7.59 -1.12
CA ALA A 267 12.16 6.92 -2.34
C ALA A 267 10.73 7.30 -2.74
N GLU A 268 9.82 7.40 -1.77
CA GLU A 268 8.44 7.84 -2.01
C GLU A 268 8.37 9.25 -2.60
N LYS A 269 9.12 10.20 -2.03
CA LYS A 269 9.20 11.58 -2.54
C LYS A 269 9.82 11.63 -3.93
N THR A 270 10.88 10.87 -4.16
CA THR A 270 11.56 10.81 -5.46
C THR A 270 10.66 10.21 -6.52
N VAL A 271 9.94 9.12 -6.21
CA VAL A 271 8.96 8.53 -7.12
C VAL A 271 7.86 9.53 -7.43
N LYS A 272 7.24 10.17 -6.42
CA LYS A 272 6.23 11.23 -6.65
C LYS A 272 6.73 12.35 -7.55
N GLY A 273 7.98 12.79 -7.36
CA GLY A 273 8.59 13.84 -8.17
C GLY A 273 8.95 13.43 -9.60
N THR A 274 9.08 12.13 -9.88
CA THR A 274 9.52 11.61 -11.18
C THR A 274 8.44 10.88 -11.96
N VAL A 275 7.37 10.41 -11.31
CA VAL A 275 6.37 9.51 -11.91
C VAL A 275 5.65 10.14 -13.10
N ALA A 276 5.47 11.46 -13.09
CA ALA A 276 4.82 12.21 -14.15
C ALA A 276 5.59 12.20 -15.47
N VAL A 277 6.90 11.98 -15.44
CA VAL A 277 7.76 11.97 -16.64
C VAL A 277 8.16 10.56 -17.08
N TRP A 278 7.78 9.51 -16.33
CA TRP A 278 8.09 8.14 -16.71
C TRP A 278 7.53 7.75 -18.09
N PRO A 279 6.29 8.09 -18.46
CA PRO A 279 5.74 7.69 -19.77
C PRO A 279 6.59 8.17 -20.94
N GLU A 280 7.03 9.42 -20.89
CA GLU A 280 7.83 10.04 -21.94
C GLU A 280 9.28 9.56 -21.92
N VAL A 281 9.91 9.53 -20.73
CA VAL A 281 11.32 9.18 -20.56
C VAL A 281 11.59 7.71 -20.88
N PHE A 282 10.78 6.77 -20.38
CA PHE A 282 10.98 5.33 -20.61
C PHE A 282 10.65 4.93 -22.05
N SER A 283 9.72 5.64 -22.70
CA SER A 283 9.43 5.41 -24.12
C SER A 283 10.57 5.87 -25.02
N ARG A 284 11.16 7.03 -24.72
CA ARG A 284 12.26 7.62 -25.50
C ARG A 284 13.57 6.84 -25.32
N GLU A 285 13.91 6.49 -24.08
CA GLU A 285 15.22 5.88 -23.73
C GLU A 285 15.20 4.34 -23.69
N ARG A 286 14.22 3.72 -24.34
CA ARG A 286 13.99 2.26 -24.25
C ARG A 286 15.20 1.43 -24.65
N GLN A 287 15.91 1.81 -25.71
CA GLN A 287 17.07 1.05 -26.20
C GLN A 287 18.19 1.00 -25.17
N LEU A 288 18.45 2.13 -24.52
CA LEU A 288 19.41 2.25 -23.45
C LEU A 288 18.98 1.41 -22.24
N ILE A 289 17.73 1.54 -21.81
CA ILE A 289 17.19 0.81 -20.65
C ILE A 289 17.37 -0.69 -20.87
N ASN A 290 17.01 -1.18 -22.07
CA ASN A 290 17.20 -2.58 -22.45
C ASN A 290 18.67 -3.00 -22.49
N ALA A 291 19.57 -2.17 -23.05
CA ALA A 291 21.00 -2.47 -23.09
C ALA A 291 21.66 -2.44 -21.70
N SER A 292 21.08 -1.67 -20.78
CA SER A 292 21.55 -1.55 -19.40
C SER A 292 21.03 -2.68 -18.52
N ASP A 293 19.95 -3.36 -18.93
CA ASP A 293 19.32 -4.44 -18.16
C ASP A 293 20.29 -5.59 -17.92
N ASN A 294 20.72 -5.74 -16.67
CA ASN A 294 21.61 -6.82 -16.21
C ASN A 294 20.81 -7.89 -15.44
N GLY A 295 19.66 -8.27 -16.00
CA GLY A 295 18.63 -9.02 -15.30
C GLY A 295 18.02 -8.25 -14.12
N PHE A 296 18.01 -6.91 -14.18
CA PHE A 296 17.41 -6.06 -13.16
C PHE A 296 15.89 -6.19 -13.19
N GLY A 297 15.29 -6.22 -14.39
CA GLY A 297 13.86 -6.49 -14.55
C GLY A 297 13.43 -7.83 -13.95
N GLN A 298 14.19 -8.90 -14.20
CA GLN A 298 13.87 -10.20 -13.62
C GLN A 298 14.05 -10.21 -12.09
N ALA A 299 15.10 -9.55 -11.57
CA ALA A 299 15.27 -9.41 -10.12
C ALA A 299 14.11 -8.67 -9.45
N LEU A 300 13.53 -7.66 -10.11
CA LEU A 300 12.31 -6.98 -9.64
C LEU A 300 11.13 -7.94 -9.53
N LEU A 301 10.88 -8.73 -10.59
CA LEU A 301 9.77 -9.69 -10.59
C LEU A 301 9.97 -10.79 -9.56
N SER A 302 11.20 -11.31 -9.42
CA SER A 302 11.54 -12.31 -8.41
C SER A 302 11.42 -11.78 -6.98
N ALA A 303 11.82 -10.53 -6.74
CA ALA A 303 11.61 -9.89 -5.44
C ALA A 303 10.12 -9.69 -5.14
N ALA A 304 9.31 -9.31 -6.14
CA ALA A 304 7.86 -9.19 -6.01
C ALA A 304 7.20 -10.52 -5.65
N GLU A 305 7.58 -11.61 -6.35
CA GLU A 305 7.10 -12.95 -6.04
C GLU A 305 7.51 -13.40 -4.64
N SER A 306 8.74 -13.09 -4.22
CA SER A 306 9.20 -13.42 -2.87
C SER A 306 8.41 -12.69 -1.78
N CYS A 307 8.09 -11.40 -1.95
CA CYS A 307 7.25 -10.65 -1.01
C CYS A 307 5.82 -11.22 -0.95
N ARG A 308 5.24 -11.61 -2.10
CA ARG A 308 3.92 -12.25 -2.14
C ARG A 308 3.94 -13.61 -1.44
N ASP A 309 4.94 -14.45 -1.74
CA ASP A 309 5.06 -15.78 -1.15
C ASP A 309 5.27 -15.72 0.36
N GLU A 310 6.01 -14.72 0.86
CA GLU A 310 6.13 -14.47 2.30
C GLU A 310 4.79 -14.04 2.91
N ALA A 311 4.03 -13.17 2.23
CA ALA A 311 2.70 -12.76 2.69
C ALA A 311 1.72 -13.95 2.74
N ASP A 312 1.76 -14.84 1.75
CA ASP A 312 0.95 -16.06 1.71
C ASP A 312 1.35 -17.03 2.84
N GLU A 313 2.64 -17.14 3.18
CA GLU A 313 3.12 -17.93 4.32
C GLU A 313 2.67 -17.31 5.66
N ALA A 314 2.75 -15.99 5.80
CA ALA A 314 2.21 -15.26 6.95
C ALA A 314 0.70 -15.46 7.12
N MET A 315 -0.07 -15.46 6.01
CA MET A 315 -1.49 -15.81 6.03
C MET A 315 -1.70 -17.25 6.50
N ASN A 316 -0.92 -18.21 5.99
CA ASN A 316 -1.03 -19.61 6.37
C ASN A 316 -0.82 -19.79 7.89
N ILE A 317 0.21 -19.14 8.44
CA ILE A 317 0.61 -19.25 9.85
C ILE A 317 -0.42 -18.63 10.80
N MET A 318 -1.14 -17.60 10.37
CA MET A 318 -2.09 -16.90 11.22
C MET A 318 -3.53 -17.36 11.05
N TYR A 319 -3.94 -17.72 9.83
CA TYR A 319 -5.35 -17.95 9.52
C TYR A 319 -5.71 -19.39 9.16
N VAL A 320 -4.74 -20.19 8.71
CA VAL A 320 -5.03 -21.53 8.15
C VAL A 320 -4.50 -22.63 9.07
N GLN A 321 -3.24 -22.53 9.49
CA GLN A 321 -2.56 -23.51 10.35
C GLN A 321 -1.81 -22.84 11.51
N PRO A 322 -2.54 -22.17 12.43
CA PRO A 322 -1.94 -21.46 13.56
C PRO A 322 -1.45 -22.42 14.64
N GLY A 323 -0.30 -23.02 14.38
CA GLY A 323 0.29 -24.03 15.25
C GLY A 323 1.21 -25.00 14.55
N ASP A 324 1.32 -24.94 13.21
CA ASP A 324 2.24 -25.80 12.47
C ASP A 324 3.71 -25.46 12.81
N PRO A 325 4.45 -26.37 13.47
CA PRO A 325 5.87 -26.20 13.75
C PRO A 325 6.74 -26.37 12.50
N GLY A 326 6.18 -26.85 11.37
CA GLY A 326 6.86 -27.05 10.09
C GLY A 326 6.79 -25.89 9.10
N ASN A 327 6.31 -24.71 9.52
CA ASN A 327 6.25 -23.55 8.64
C ASN A 327 7.63 -23.12 8.14
N LYS A 328 7.71 -22.61 6.91
CA LYS A 328 8.99 -22.27 6.25
C LYS A 328 9.29 -20.78 6.29
N TRP A 329 8.66 -20.07 7.22
CA TRP A 329 8.65 -18.62 7.17
C TRP A 329 10.04 -18.02 7.31
N GLN A 330 10.86 -18.52 8.23
CA GLN A 330 12.24 -18.04 8.36
C GLN A 330 13.04 -18.26 7.06
N GLU A 331 12.86 -19.39 6.37
CA GLU A 331 13.47 -19.65 5.06
C GLU A 331 12.97 -18.64 4.01
N LYS A 332 11.66 -18.32 4.01
CA LYS A 332 11.05 -17.33 3.11
C LYS A 332 11.57 -15.92 3.37
N LEU A 333 11.69 -15.49 4.63
CA LEU A 333 12.27 -14.20 5.03
C LEU A 333 13.73 -14.10 4.60
N LEU A 334 14.52 -15.17 4.76
CA LEU A 334 15.91 -15.23 4.33
C LEU A 334 16.03 -15.12 2.80
N ALA A 335 15.19 -15.84 2.07
CA ALA A 335 15.13 -15.79 0.61
C ALA A 335 14.75 -14.39 0.13
N GLU A 336 13.71 -13.79 0.70
CA GLU A 336 13.25 -12.43 0.36
C GLU A 336 14.36 -11.41 0.60
N ARG A 337 14.98 -11.42 1.78
CA ARG A 337 16.11 -10.54 2.10
C ARG A 337 17.23 -10.68 1.07
N SER A 338 17.56 -11.89 0.66
CA SER A 338 18.60 -12.14 -0.36
C SER A 338 18.22 -11.55 -1.72
N GLN A 339 16.97 -11.69 -2.14
CA GLN A 339 16.47 -11.12 -3.40
C GLN A 339 16.50 -9.59 -3.36
N LEU A 340 16.10 -8.98 -2.25
CA LEU A 340 16.10 -7.53 -2.06
C LEU A 340 17.52 -6.94 -2.04
N LYS A 341 18.48 -7.59 -1.38
CA LYS A 341 19.90 -7.18 -1.44
C LYS A 341 20.44 -7.25 -2.86
N SER A 342 20.20 -8.37 -3.56
CA SER A 342 20.62 -8.52 -4.96
C SER A 342 19.98 -7.48 -5.88
N LEU A 343 18.71 -7.15 -5.67
CA LEU A 343 18.01 -6.11 -6.41
C LEU A 343 18.66 -4.73 -6.21
N SER A 344 19.00 -4.37 -4.97
CA SER A 344 19.68 -3.11 -4.66
C SER A 344 21.07 -3.01 -5.32
N GLU A 345 21.85 -4.10 -5.26
CA GLU A 345 23.15 -4.17 -5.94
C GLU A 345 23.01 -4.02 -7.47
N LYS A 346 22.02 -4.70 -8.05
CA LYS A 346 21.73 -4.57 -9.49
C LYS A 346 21.29 -3.15 -9.86
N ALA A 347 20.51 -2.48 -9.01
CA ALA A 347 20.11 -1.07 -9.23
C ALA A 347 21.35 -0.18 -9.40
N ALA A 348 22.34 -0.30 -8.50
CA ALA A 348 23.59 0.46 -8.57
C ALA A 348 24.38 0.19 -9.86
N VAL A 349 24.44 -1.07 -10.29
CA VAL A 349 25.08 -1.46 -11.57
C VAL A 349 24.37 -0.84 -12.77
N VAL A 350 23.03 -0.86 -12.80
CA VAL A 350 22.26 -0.26 -13.89
C VAL A 350 22.44 1.26 -13.93
N ILE A 351 22.42 1.94 -12.78
CA ILE A 351 22.73 3.38 -12.70
C ILE A 351 24.11 3.66 -13.31
N SER A 352 25.12 2.88 -12.93
CA SER A 352 26.49 3.06 -13.44
C SER A 352 26.56 2.91 -14.96
N LYS A 353 25.85 1.94 -15.54
CA LYS A 353 25.77 1.75 -17.00
C LYS A 353 25.07 2.92 -17.70
N ILE A 354 24.00 3.45 -17.13
CA ILE A 354 23.27 4.60 -17.68
C ILE A 354 24.15 5.85 -17.64
N LEU A 355 24.87 6.09 -16.54
CA LEU A 355 25.78 7.22 -16.42
C LEU A 355 26.91 7.15 -17.47
N LEU A 356 27.52 5.98 -17.65
CA LEU A 356 28.54 5.77 -18.69
C LEU A 356 28.00 6.00 -20.11
N ALA A 357 26.77 5.58 -20.39
CA ALA A 357 26.13 5.82 -21.68
C ALA A 357 25.69 7.27 -21.90
N ALA A 358 25.45 8.02 -20.83
CA ALA A 358 25.18 9.46 -20.92
C ALA A 358 26.44 10.26 -21.27
N GLU A 359 27.60 9.85 -20.75
CA GLU A 359 28.90 10.48 -21.04
C GLU A 359 29.29 10.37 -22.52
N SER A 360 28.81 9.34 -23.23
CA SER A 360 28.99 9.21 -24.68
C SER A 360 28.02 10.07 -25.52
N GLY A 361 27.25 10.96 -24.87
CA GLY A 361 26.35 11.92 -25.51
C GLY A 361 24.98 11.36 -25.90
N GLY A 362 24.63 10.16 -25.42
CA GLY A 362 23.45 9.43 -25.88
C GLY A 362 22.11 9.85 -25.27
N ILE A 363 22.08 10.64 -24.19
CA ILE A 363 20.88 10.87 -23.36
C ILE A 363 20.80 12.32 -22.88
N PRO A 364 19.66 13.00 -23.00
CA PRO A 364 19.44 14.31 -22.38
C PRO A 364 19.62 14.27 -20.85
N GLU A 365 20.25 15.30 -20.28
CA GLU A 365 20.58 15.35 -18.84
C GLU A 365 19.36 15.12 -17.93
N ASN A 366 18.21 15.71 -18.27
CA ASN A 366 16.98 15.56 -17.49
C ASN A 366 16.45 14.12 -17.50
N ASP A 367 16.60 13.42 -18.63
CA ASP A 367 16.14 12.03 -18.77
C ASP A 367 17.05 11.10 -17.99
N LYS A 368 18.36 11.33 -18.08
CA LYS A 368 19.36 10.65 -17.26
C LYS A 368 19.03 10.78 -15.77
N LEU A 369 18.75 11.99 -15.30
CA LEU A 369 18.39 12.24 -13.90
C LEU A 369 17.08 11.55 -13.51
N ALA A 370 16.06 11.59 -14.37
CA ALA A 370 14.79 10.93 -14.10
C ALA A 370 14.93 9.40 -14.01
N ILE A 371 15.68 8.78 -14.94
CA ILE A 371 15.90 7.33 -14.98
C ILE A 371 16.76 6.90 -13.79
N THR A 372 17.84 7.59 -13.49
CA THR A 372 18.71 7.21 -12.35
C THR A 372 18.03 7.43 -11.02
N ALA A 373 17.27 8.51 -10.83
CA ALA A 373 16.48 8.75 -9.62
C ALA A 373 15.41 7.66 -9.41
N PHE A 374 14.77 7.20 -10.49
CA PHE A 374 13.85 6.08 -10.46
C PHE A 374 14.53 4.78 -10.00
N ILE A 375 15.65 4.41 -10.62
CA ILE A 375 16.38 3.18 -10.29
C ILE A 375 16.93 3.24 -8.87
N ASP A 376 17.44 4.40 -8.44
CA ASP A 376 17.93 4.59 -7.08
C ASP A 376 16.79 4.43 -6.07
N SER A 377 15.60 4.96 -6.37
CA SER A 377 14.40 4.77 -5.54
C SER A 377 14.05 3.29 -5.36
N ILE A 378 14.14 2.48 -6.43
CA ILE A 378 13.99 1.02 -6.34
C ILE A 378 15.04 0.42 -5.40
N GLY A 379 16.32 0.78 -5.59
CA GLY A 379 17.41 0.30 -4.75
C GLY A 379 17.22 0.66 -3.28
N LYS A 380 16.71 1.86 -2.99
CA LYS A 380 16.42 2.34 -1.63
C LYS A 380 15.21 1.63 -1.01
N ILE A 381 14.14 1.37 -1.77
CA ILE A 381 13.01 0.57 -1.30
C ILE A 381 13.49 -0.85 -0.95
N ALA A 382 14.27 -1.47 -1.83
CA ALA A 382 14.79 -2.81 -1.62
C ALA A 382 15.76 -2.87 -0.43
N SER A 383 16.65 -1.88 -0.30
CA SER A 383 17.57 -1.76 0.84
C SER A 383 16.85 -1.56 2.16
N SER A 384 15.86 -0.65 2.19
CA SER A 384 15.02 -0.41 3.37
C SER A 384 14.43 -1.70 3.89
N GLU A 385 13.86 -2.50 2.99
CA GLU A 385 13.22 -3.74 3.37
C GLU A 385 14.20 -4.85 3.74
N ALA A 386 15.27 -5.01 2.97
CA ALA A 386 16.34 -5.96 3.30
C ALA A 386 16.93 -5.69 4.69
N THR A 387 17.05 -4.43 5.08
CA THR A 387 17.55 -4.00 6.39
C THR A 387 16.58 -4.36 7.53
N VAL A 388 15.27 -4.18 7.33
CA VAL A 388 14.24 -4.63 8.29
C VAL A 388 14.32 -6.15 8.48
N LEU A 389 14.35 -6.92 7.38
CA LEU A 389 14.43 -8.38 7.41
C LEU A 389 15.75 -8.89 7.99
N GLU A 390 16.88 -8.27 7.66
CA GLU A 390 18.20 -8.65 8.19
C GLU A 390 18.25 -8.58 9.70
N LYS A 391 17.66 -7.54 10.29
CA LYS A 391 17.68 -7.32 11.73
C LYS A 391 16.70 -8.20 12.46
N ALA A 392 15.51 -8.36 11.89
CA ALA A 392 14.60 -9.42 12.30
C ALA A 392 15.36 -10.75 12.38
N LEU A 393 15.94 -11.22 11.28
CA LEU A 393 16.63 -12.50 11.21
C LEU A 393 17.88 -12.63 12.10
N ALA A 394 18.44 -11.52 12.57
CA ALA A 394 19.58 -11.50 13.48
C ALA A 394 19.20 -11.55 14.97
N GLY A 395 17.91 -11.44 15.30
CA GLY A 395 17.41 -11.44 16.69
C GLY A 395 17.84 -10.22 17.51
N ASN A 396 18.04 -9.07 16.85
CA ASN A 396 18.49 -7.82 17.48
C ASN A 396 17.48 -6.67 17.35
#